data_AF-A0A4Y9SS39-F1
#
_entry.id   AF-A0A4Y9SS39-F1
#
_cell.length_a   1.000
_cell.length_b   1.000
_cell.length_c   1.000
_cell.angle_alpha   90.00
_cell.angle_beta   90.00
_cell.angle_gamma   90.00
#
_symmetry.space_group_name_H-M   'P 1'
#
loop_
_entity.id
_entity.type
_entity.pdbx_description
1 polymer ?
#
loop_
_entity_poly.entity_id
_entity_poly.type
_entity_poly.pdbx_seq_one_letter_code
_entity_poly.pdbx_strand_id
1 'polypeptide(L)'
;MSKPILRLAALAGAAALLAGCASNGGLTPQARLYDPDQLPSQAALGQSPLSPAAWPQRDWWRRYSDAQLDRLIEEALAGSPTLRAAAA
;
A
#
# COMPACT_ATOMS: atom_id res chain seq x y z
N MET A 1 11.78 46.45 1.30
CA MET A 1 11.13 45.15 0.99
C MET A 1 12.04 44.13 0.28
N SER A 2 13.28 44.48 -0.11
CA SER A 2 14.09 43.66 -1.04
C SER A 2 15.17 42.76 -0.40
N LYS A 3 15.60 43.04 0.84
CA LYS A 3 16.51 42.17 1.61
C LYS A 3 15.94 40.75 1.90
N PRO A 4 14.64 40.56 2.21
CA PRO A 4 14.11 39.21 2.40
C PRO A 4 14.07 38.42 1.08
N ILE A 5 13.81 39.10 -0.04
CA ILE A 5 13.70 38.48 -1.38
C ILE A 5 15.03 37.86 -1.82
N LEU A 6 16.15 38.54 -1.57
CA LEU A 6 17.48 38.04 -1.98
C LEU A 6 17.93 36.83 -1.16
N ARG A 7 17.58 36.79 0.14
CA ARG A 7 17.90 35.66 1.02
C ARG A 7 17.08 34.42 0.67
N LEU A 8 15.82 34.62 0.29
CA LEU A 8 14.95 33.55 -0.19
C LEU A 8 15.47 32.93 -1.48
N ALA A 9 15.99 33.73 -2.41
CA ALA A 9 16.58 33.23 -3.66
C ALA A 9 17.84 32.38 -3.44
N ALA A 10 18.74 32.80 -2.55
CA ALA A 10 19.96 32.06 -2.23
C ALA A 10 19.67 30.72 -1.51
N LEU A 11 18.69 30.72 -0.59
CA LEU A 11 18.26 29.48 0.10
C LEU A 11 17.61 28.49 -0.88
N ALA A 12 16.80 29.00 -1.82
CA ALA A 12 16.15 28.19 -2.85
C ALA A 12 17.14 27.58 -3.83
N GLY A 13 18.17 28.32 -4.25
CA GLY A 13 19.22 27.80 -5.12
C GLY A 13 20.05 26.69 -4.46
N ALA A 14 20.39 26.86 -3.19
CA ALA A 14 21.09 25.83 -2.42
C ALA A 14 20.24 24.56 -2.26
N ALA A 15 18.94 24.69 -1.92
CA ALA A 15 18.05 23.54 -1.80
C ALA A 15 17.88 22.75 -3.12
N ALA A 16 17.87 23.43 -4.26
CA ALA A 16 17.71 22.79 -5.57
C ALA A 16 18.92 21.90 -5.94
N LEU A 17 20.14 22.29 -5.55
CA LEU A 17 21.36 21.53 -5.86
C LEU A 17 21.48 20.23 -5.05
N LEU A 18 20.86 20.16 -3.86
CA LEU A 18 20.90 18.95 -3.02
C LEU A 18 19.81 17.91 -3.36
N ALA A 19 18.85 18.25 -4.23
CA ALA A 19 17.70 17.38 -4.53
C ALA A 19 17.96 16.29 -5.60
N GLY A 20 19.20 16.16 -6.13
CA GLY A 20 19.49 15.35 -7.33
C GLY A 20 20.11 13.96 -7.13
N CYS A 21 20.40 13.50 -5.91
CA CYS A 21 21.24 12.31 -5.71
C CYS A 21 20.54 10.93 -5.84
N ALA A 22 19.21 10.83 -5.96
CA ALA A 22 18.50 9.54 -6.09
C ALA A 22 17.74 9.45 -7.44
N SER A 23 18.24 8.64 -8.37
CA SER A 23 17.60 8.42 -9.68
C SER A 23 16.74 7.16 -9.67
N ASN A 24 15.46 7.31 -10.01
CA ASN A 24 14.52 6.20 -10.19
C ASN A 24 14.59 5.59 -11.61
N GLY A 25 15.65 5.89 -12.36
CA GLY A 25 15.80 5.44 -13.75
C GLY A 25 15.87 3.92 -13.86
N GLY A 26 15.00 3.34 -14.68
CA GLY A 26 14.98 1.90 -14.97
C GLY A 26 14.06 1.04 -14.10
N LEU A 27 13.37 1.61 -13.10
CA LEU A 27 12.30 0.92 -12.38
C LEU A 27 11.06 0.77 -13.29
N THR A 28 10.95 -0.33 -14.02
CA THR A 28 9.78 -0.63 -14.86
C THR A 28 9.03 -1.86 -14.36
N PRO A 29 7.70 -1.76 -14.17
CA PRO A 29 6.87 -2.91 -13.78
C PRO A 29 6.96 -4.04 -14.80
N GLN A 30 7.27 -5.25 -14.33
CA GLN A 30 7.27 -6.47 -15.14
C GLN A 30 5.92 -7.19 -15.11
N ALA A 31 4.99 -6.73 -14.26
CA ALA A 31 3.64 -7.25 -14.20
C ALA A 31 2.97 -7.07 -15.55
N ARG A 32 2.39 -8.16 -16.08
CA ARG A 32 1.57 -8.12 -17.29
C ARG A 32 0.11 -8.25 -16.92
N LEU A 33 -0.71 -7.44 -17.58
CA LEU A 33 -2.16 -7.52 -17.48
C LEU A 33 -2.61 -8.84 -18.11
N TYR A 34 -3.29 -9.64 -17.31
CA TYR A 34 -4.14 -10.68 -17.86
C TYR A 34 -5.33 -10.03 -18.52
N ASP A 35 -5.80 -10.64 -19.61
CA ASP A 35 -7.04 -10.23 -20.26
C ASP A 35 -8.22 -10.44 -19.28
N PRO A 36 -8.85 -9.36 -18.79
CA PRO A 36 -9.94 -9.47 -17.83
C PRO A 36 -11.17 -10.16 -18.42
N ASP A 37 -11.33 -10.18 -19.74
CA ASP A 37 -12.44 -10.88 -20.42
C ASP A 37 -12.23 -12.39 -20.42
N GLN A 38 -10.99 -12.84 -20.19
CA GLN A 38 -10.67 -14.25 -19.94
C GLN A 38 -10.83 -14.64 -18.47
N LEU A 39 -11.01 -13.67 -17.58
CA LEU A 39 -11.31 -13.91 -16.18
C LEU A 39 -12.85 -13.97 -16.01
N PRO A 40 -13.43 -15.03 -15.42
CA PRO A 40 -14.87 -15.12 -15.14
C PRO A 40 -15.27 -14.21 -13.95
N SER A 41 -14.75 -12.99 -13.93
CA SER A 41 -14.88 -11.97 -12.87
C SER A 41 -16.33 -11.52 -12.69
N GLN A 42 -17.09 -11.44 -13.77
CA GLN A 42 -18.51 -11.05 -13.77
C GLN A 42 -19.40 -12.07 -13.03
N ALA A 43 -19.13 -13.37 -13.22
CA ALA A 43 -19.83 -14.42 -12.48
C ALA A 43 -19.47 -14.42 -10.98
N ALA A 44 -18.24 -14.01 -10.65
CA ALA A 44 -17.74 -13.99 -9.28
C ALA A 44 -18.10 -12.71 -8.51
N LEU A 45 -18.23 -11.56 -9.19
CA LEU A 45 -18.31 -10.22 -8.57
C LEU A 45 -19.54 -9.41 -9.01
N GLY A 46 -20.24 -9.82 -10.06
CA GLY A 46 -21.15 -8.97 -10.85
C GLY A 46 -22.40 -8.43 -10.16
N GLN A 47 -22.65 -8.77 -8.90
CA GLN A 47 -23.82 -8.31 -8.14
C GLN A 47 -23.46 -7.53 -6.87
N SER A 48 -22.17 -7.44 -6.52
CA SER A 48 -21.73 -6.73 -5.32
C SER A 48 -21.06 -5.41 -5.68
N PRO A 49 -21.46 -4.27 -5.10
CA PRO A 49 -20.78 -3.01 -5.34
C PRO A 49 -19.32 -3.09 -4.87
N LEU A 50 -18.40 -3.10 -5.82
CA LEU A 50 -16.95 -3.08 -5.55
C LEU A 50 -16.57 -1.69 -5.05
N SER A 51 -16.45 -1.53 -3.74
CA SER A 51 -15.92 -0.29 -3.16
C SER A 51 -14.42 -0.16 -3.50
N PRO A 52 -13.92 1.04 -3.88
CA PRO A 52 -12.54 1.26 -4.36
C PRO A 52 -11.40 0.78 -3.45
N ALA A 53 -11.69 0.45 -2.19
CA ALA A 53 -10.75 -0.24 -1.31
C ALA A 53 -11.50 -0.92 -0.16
N ALA A 54 -12.51 -1.74 -0.43
CA ALA A 54 -13.11 -2.61 0.60
C ALA A 54 -12.17 -3.77 0.97
N TRP A 55 -10.89 -3.47 1.15
CA TRP A 55 -9.95 -4.38 1.75
C TRP A 55 -10.50 -4.81 3.12
N PRO A 56 -10.48 -6.12 3.40
CA PRO A 56 -10.94 -6.60 4.69
C PRO A 56 -10.21 -5.83 5.78
N GLN A 57 -10.96 -5.40 6.80
CA GLN A 57 -10.35 -4.89 8.01
C GLN A 57 -9.31 -5.89 8.50
N ARG A 58 -8.26 -5.42 9.19
CA ARG A 58 -7.21 -6.30 9.69
C ARG A 58 -7.79 -7.53 10.38
N ASP A 59 -8.85 -7.33 11.15
CA ASP A 59 -9.56 -8.35 11.93
C ASP A 59 -10.87 -8.80 11.22
N TRP A 60 -10.84 -8.93 9.90
CA TRP A 60 -12.04 -9.23 9.08
C TRP A 60 -12.80 -10.49 9.49
N TRP A 61 -12.12 -11.43 10.14
CA TRP A 61 -12.68 -12.69 10.63
C TRP A 61 -13.64 -12.50 11.81
N ARG A 62 -13.52 -11.41 12.59
CA ARG A 62 -14.43 -11.14 13.72
C ARG A 62 -15.89 -11.00 13.31
N ARG A 63 -16.15 -10.73 12.02
CA ARG A 63 -17.52 -10.69 11.46
C ARG A 63 -18.27 -12.02 11.60
N TYR A 64 -17.56 -13.14 11.78
CA TYR A 64 -18.19 -14.44 12.01
C TYR A 64 -18.71 -14.61 13.44
N SER A 65 -18.36 -13.73 14.37
CA SER A 65 -18.77 -13.81 15.78
C SER A 65 -18.45 -15.16 16.43
N ASP A 66 -17.33 -15.76 16.04
CA ASP A 66 -16.86 -17.06 16.54
C ASP A 66 -15.64 -16.84 17.46
N ALA A 67 -15.86 -17.01 18.77
CA ALA A 67 -14.83 -16.82 19.78
C ALA A 67 -13.71 -17.89 19.73
N GLN A 68 -13.96 -19.05 19.12
CA GLN A 68 -12.91 -20.03 18.87
C GLN A 68 -12.02 -19.56 17.72
N LEU A 69 -12.61 -19.10 16.62
CA LEU A 69 -11.88 -18.58 15.47
C LEU A 69 -11.01 -17.38 15.85
N ASP A 70 -11.55 -16.46 16.66
CA ASP A 70 -10.80 -15.32 17.16
C ASP A 70 -9.52 -15.75 17.88
N ARG A 71 -9.63 -16.72 18.80
CA ARG A 71 -8.47 -17.24 19.54
C ARG A 71 -7.46 -17.92 18.62
N LEU A 72 -7.91 -18.73 17.67
CA LEU A 72 -7.03 -19.43 16.74
C LEU A 72 -6.22 -18.45 15.88
N ILE A 73 -6.85 -17.39 15.37
CA ILE A 73 -6.15 -16.39 14.54
C ILE A 73 -5.21 -15.55 15.40
N GLU A 74 -5.62 -15.14 16.61
CA GLU A 74 -4.76 -14.41 17.54
C GLU A 74 -3.51 -15.21 17.91
N GLU A 75 -3.67 -16.49 18.25
CA GLU A 75 -2.56 -17.41 18.53
C GLU A 75 -1.64 -17.60 17.31
N ALA A 76 -2.20 -17.79 16.12
CA ALA A 76 -1.44 -17.96 14.89
C ALA A 76 -0.63 -16.71 14.53
N LEU A 77 -1.23 -15.50 14.68
CA LEU A 77 -0.55 -14.23 14.41
C LEU A 77 0.57 -13.98 15.43
N ALA A 78 0.32 -14.22 16.72
CA ALA A 78 1.31 -14.06 17.78
C ALA A 78 2.48 -15.04 17.61
N GLY A 79 2.18 -16.27 17.21
CA GLY A 79 3.11 -17.37 17.08
C GLY A 79 3.75 -17.53 15.70
N SER A 80 3.64 -16.56 14.78
CA SER A 80 4.17 -16.69 13.41
C SER A 80 5.47 -15.89 13.17
N PRO A 81 6.65 -16.53 13.24
CA PRO A 81 7.91 -15.89 12.86
C PRO A 81 7.95 -15.42 11.41
N THR A 82 7.36 -16.16 10.48
CA THR A 82 7.38 -15.83 9.05
C THR A 82 6.56 -14.58 8.74
N LEU A 83 5.41 -14.38 9.41
CA LEU A 83 4.62 -13.16 9.27
C LEU A 83 5.31 -11.96 9.90
N ARG A 84 5.95 -12.12 11.07
CA ARG A 84 6.77 -11.05 11.66
C ARG A 84 7.93 -10.65 10.75
N ALA A 85 8.55 -11.61 10.07
CA ALA A 85 9.62 -11.34 9.12
C ALA A 85 9.13 -10.56 7.89
N ALA A 86 7.90 -10.81 7.42
CA ALA A 86 7.32 -10.11 6.27
C ALA A 86 6.83 -8.68 6.57
N ALA A 87 6.57 -8.37 7.85
CA ALA A 87 6.12 -7.04 8.29
C ALA A 87 7.26 -6.06 8.57
N ALA A 88 8.51 -6.53 8.54
CA ALA A 88 9.72 -5.76 8.85
C ALA A 88 10.17 -4.86 7.70
#